data_AF-A0A2V5WL77-F1
#
_entry.id   AF-A0A2V5WL77-F1
#
_cell.length_a   1.000
_cell.length_b   1.000
_cell.length_c   1.000
_cell.angle_alpha   90.00
_cell.angle_beta   90.00
_cell.angle_gamma   90.00
#
_symmetry.space_group_name_H-M   'P 1'
#
loop_
_entity.id
_entity.type
_entity.pdbx_description
1 polymer ?
#
loop_
_entity_poly.entity_id
_entity_poly.type
_entity_poly.pdbx_seq_one_letter_code
_entity_poly.pdbx_strand_id
1 'polypeptide(L)' 'MSASETVAILGASPKPDRYAYKAFQLLRDYGHRPVAINPAFDEILGQKCYPKISDAPKP' A
#
# COMPACT_ATOMS: atom_id res chain seq x y z
N MET A 1 11.60 -19.27 -4.72
CA MET A 1 10.85 -18.35 -3.83
C MET A 1 11.28 -16.95 -4.22
N SER A 2 10.39 -16.12 -4.75
CA SER A 2 10.71 -14.71 -4.97
C SER A 2 10.91 -14.02 -3.61
N ALA A 3 11.85 -13.10 -3.53
CA ALA A 3 12.04 -12.30 -2.32
C ALA A 3 10.79 -11.43 -2.08
N SER A 4 10.36 -11.32 -0.82
CA SER A 4 9.30 -10.40 -0.41
C SER A 4 9.83 -8.97 -0.48
N GLU A 5 9.30 -8.16 -1.39
CA GLU A 5 9.65 -6.75 -1.51
C GLU A 5 8.69 -5.84 -0.74
N THR A 6 9.22 -4.72 -0.24
CA THR A 6 8.41 -3.62 0.32
C THR A 6 8.08 -2.64 -0.81
N VAL A 7 6.79 -2.41 -1.07
CA VAL A 7 6.32 -1.62 -2.22
C VAL A 7 5.47 -0.45 -1.75
N ALA A 8 5.93 0.78 -1.96
CA ALA A 8 5.14 1.97 -1.67
C ALA A 8 4.11 2.25 -2.78
N ILE A 9 2.83 2.36 -2.43
CA ILE A 9 1.76 2.72 -3.36
C ILE A 9 1.36 4.17 -3.12
N LEU A 10 1.83 5.06 -4.00
CA LEU A 10 1.43 6.46 -4.04
C LEU A 10 0.02 6.59 -4.62
N GLY A 11 -0.87 7.27 -3.89
CA GLY A 11 -2.29 7.37 -4.26
C GLY A 11 -3.11 6.14 -3.88
N ALA A 12 -2.68 5.40 -2.85
CA ALA A 12 -3.45 4.29 -2.30
C ALA A 12 -4.87 4.72 -1.93
N SER A 13 -5.86 3.86 -2.13
CA SER A 13 -7.27 4.19 -1.95
C SER A 13 -8.03 3.00 -1.37
N PRO A 14 -9.03 3.23 -0.48
CA PRO A 14 -9.85 2.15 0.06
C PRO A 14 -10.98 1.74 -0.89
N LYS A 15 -11.12 2.42 -2.03
CA LYS A 15 -12.24 2.22 -2.96
C LYS A 15 -11.98 1.02 -3.90
N PRO A 16 -12.83 -0.02 -3.92
CA PRO A 16 -12.57 -1.24 -4.69
C PRO A 16 -12.50 -1.09 -6.22
N ASP A 17 -13.11 -0.04 -6.76
CA ASP A 17 -13.07 0.30 -8.18
C ASP A 17 -11.70 0.84 -8.63
N ARG A 18 -10.88 1.35 -7.71
CA ARG A 18 -9.58 1.95 -8.01
C ARG A 18 -8.51 0.87 -8.22
N TYR A 19 -7.67 1.07 -9.24
CA TYR A 19 -6.52 0.19 -9.49
C TYR A 19 -5.55 0.12 -8.31
N ALA A 20 -5.37 1.22 -7.56
CA ALA A 20 -4.51 1.22 -6.38
C ALA A 20 -5.00 0.26 -5.28
N TYR A 21 -6.32 0.10 -5.13
CA TYR A 21 -6.90 -0.88 -4.20
C TYR A 21 -6.59 -2.31 -4.65
N LYS A 22 -6.83 -2.61 -5.93
CA LYS A 22 -6.55 -3.92 -6.52
C LYS A 22 -5.07 -4.28 -6.46
N ALA A 23 -4.18 -3.32 -6.75
CA ALA A 23 -2.74 -3.51 -6.64
C ALA A 23 -2.31 -3.79 -5.19
N PHE A 24 -2.88 -3.08 -4.22
CA PHE A 24 -2.59 -3.31 -2.80
C PHE A 24 -2.98 -4.73 -2.35
N GLN A 25 -4.15 -5.23 -2.77
CA GLN A 25 -4.55 -6.62 -2.49
C GLN A 25 -3.63 -7.62 -3.17
N LEU A 26 -3.36 -7.44 -4.47
CA LEU A 26 -2.55 -8.37 -5.23
C LEU A 26 -1.13 -8.49 -4.66
N LEU A 27 -0.51 -7.37 -4.30
CA LEU A 27 0.81 -7.39 -3.66
C LEU A 27 0.81 -8.21 -2.36
N ARG A 28 -0.24 -8.10 -1.53
CA ARG A 28 -0.38 -8.92 -0.32
C ARG A 28 -0.56 -10.40 -0.65
N ASP A 29 -1.41 -10.72 -1.62
CA ASP A 29 -1.71 -12.10 -2.02
C ASP A 29 -0.47 -12.82 -2.58
N TYR A 30 0.42 -12.07 -3.24
CA TYR A 30 1.71 -12.56 -3.72
C TYR A 30 2.83 -12.53 -2.66
N GLY A 31 2.53 -12.13 -1.42
CA GLY A 31 3.46 -12.16 -0.29
C GLY A 31 4.40 -10.96 -0.20
N HIS A 32 4.14 -9.88 -0.93
CA HIS A 32 4.85 -8.60 -0.77
C HIS A 32 4.30 -7.78 0.39
N ARG A 33 5.03 -6.73 0.76
CA ARG A 33 4.66 -5.77 1.82
C ARG A 33 4.28 -4.42 1.20
N PRO A 34 3.03 -4.23 0.74
CA PRO A 34 2.61 -2.93 0.25
C PRO A 34 2.45 -1.93 1.40
N VAL A 35 2.90 -0.69 1.18
CA VAL A 35 2.77 0.45 2.09
C VAL A 35 1.91 1.51 1.42
N ALA A 36 0.80 1.88 2.07
CA ALA A 36 -0.15 2.84 1.52
C ALA A 36 0.33 4.27 1.77
N ILE A 37 0.40 5.08 0.70
CA ILE A 37 0.73 6.50 0.80
C ILE A 37 -0.40 7.32 0.17
N ASN A 38 -1.14 8.05 1.00
CA ASN A 38 -2.15 9.00 0.58
C ASN A 38 -2.53 9.93 1.76
N PRO A 39 -2.41 11.26 1.64
CA PRO A 39 -2.79 12.19 2.70
C PRO A 39 -4.30 12.27 2.96
N ALA A 40 -5.13 11.73 2.08
CA ALA A 40 -6.58 11.78 2.23
C ALA A 40 -7.16 10.65 3.10
N PHE A 41 -6.36 9.65 3.49
CA PHE A 41 -6.82 8.48 4.22
C PHE A 41 -5.82 8.10 5.31
N ASP A 42 -6.34 7.63 6.45
CA ASP A 42 -5.52 7.13 7.56
C ASP A 42 -5.23 5.62 7.46
N GLU A 43 -6.08 4.89 6.74
CA GLU A 43 -6.01 3.44 6.63
C GLU A 43 -6.49 2.94 5.26
N ILE A 44 -5.78 1.97 4.70
CA ILE A 44 -6.18 1.20 3.51
C ILE A 44 -6.14 -0.28 3.85
N LEU A 45 -7.27 -0.98 3.76
CA LEU A 45 -7.33 -2.45 3.91
C LEU A 45 -6.76 -3.00 5.24
N GLY A 46 -7.00 -2.34 6.37
CA GLY A 46 -6.44 -2.77 7.66
C GLY A 46 -5.02 -2.27 7.92
N GLN A 47 -4.42 -1.53 6.97
CA GLN A 47 -3.03 -1.09 7.03
C GLN A 47 -2.93 0.42 7.13
N LYS A 48 -2.00 0.88 7.97
CA LYS A 48 -1.72 2.31 8.15
C LYS A 48 -1.37 2.95 6.80
N CYS A 49 -2.03 4.06 6.51
CA CYS A 49 -1.75 4.92 5.37
C CYS A 49 -0.93 6.12 5.83
N TYR A 50 0.16 6.40 5.13
CA TYR A 50 1.03 7.53 5.43
C TYR A 50 0.69 8.70 4.52
N PRO A 51 0.70 9.94 5.03
CA PRO A 51 0.38 11.11 4.21
C PRO A 51 1.49 11.41 3.19
N LYS A 52 2.73 11.00 3.46
CA LYS A 52 3.89 11.20 2.60
C LYS A 52 4.80 9.97 2.63
N ILE A 53 5.52 9.74 1.52
CA ILE A 53 6.46 8.62 1.40
C ILE A 53 7.63 8.71 2.39
N SER A 54 8.02 9.92 2.80
CA SER A 54 9.06 10.15 3.80
C SER A 54 8.71 9.62 5.19
N ASP A 55 7.41 9.50 5.48
CA ASP A 55 6.90 9.14 6.80
C ASP A 55 6.70 7.62 6.90
N ALA A 56 6.77 6.92 5.77
CA ALA A 56 6.65 5.47 5.67
C ALA A 56 7.95 4.76 6.10
N PRO A 57 7.86 3.51 6.57
CA PRO A 57 9.02 2.69 6.89
C PRO A 57 9.90 2.52 5.66
N LYS A 58 11.22 2.62 5.86
CA LYS A 58 12.19 2.30 4.81
C LYS A 58 12.33 0.78 4.66
N PRO A 59 12.71 0.29 3.47
CA PRO A 59 12.98 -1.13 3.23
C PRO A 59 14.02 -1.72 4.17
#